data_AF-A0A9J6G660-F1
#
_entry.id   AF-A0A9J6G660-F1
#
_cell.length_a   1.000
_cell.length_b   1.000
_cell.length_c   1.000
_cell.angle_alpha   90.00
_cell.angle_beta   90.00
_cell.angle_gamma   90.00
#
_symmetry.space_group_name_H-M   'P 1'
#
loop_
_entity.id
_entity.type
_entity.pdbx_description
1 polymer ?
#
loop_
_entity_poly.entity_id
_entity_poly.type
_entity_poly.pdbx_seq_one_letter_code
_entity_poly.pdbx_strand_id
1 'polypeptide(L)'
;MDEFRYQMQRQGWQQAPQKLISVDEIRDHVPFINVDKVLGGLYNPADGHIDPYSLTMALASEAKKNGAQIFQKTAVLGLRRNDPDHCWLVETSRGTIRATHVVNCAGFWAHEVNALAGCELPLVPIHHQYFITSSIPEVKDLKKEIPVLRHLEGGFYMRQERDGLLIGPYEHQDKMKICDDWVTNQVPPGFGKELFNPDLERLSEHIEAAMELVPALKTAEIRTTVSGPITYTADTLPCIGPMPGFRNYWVAVGFAYGIIHSGGAGRYLAEWMTTGEPPFDLIETDPGRFGKWATRSYLFAKSKETYGMNNSFTFPKEERWTGRPTERVSGIYEQLVERGAEMGFHAGWEQPAWFSEPGDVKGYSPSFRRANWFEPMKRECLNVLENVGIIDLTPFAKLEVSGKGASHFLDRILANKLPAVNSTNISHMLTPRGRVYAEVTVTRLAEDRYFIITGSGSELHDLRQAFTGLCRRLLSSLLIAFFSVVNLPAI
;
A
#
# COMPACT_ATOMS: atom_id res chain seq x y z
N MET A 1 -2.38 23.60 -10.80
CA MET A 1 -1.09 23.37 -11.50
C MET A 1 0.09 23.12 -10.57
N ASP A 2 0.15 23.65 -9.34
CA ASP A 2 1.31 23.43 -8.45
C ASP A 2 1.58 21.95 -8.13
N GLU A 3 0.54 21.15 -7.93
CA GLU A 3 0.68 19.69 -7.79
C GLU A 3 1.34 19.05 -9.01
N PHE A 4 0.91 19.39 -10.23
CA PHE A 4 1.52 18.84 -11.45
C PHE A 4 3.00 19.22 -11.59
N ARG A 5 3.38 20.43 -11.17
CA ARG A 5 4.81 20.83 -11.13
C ARG A 5 5.59 20.02 -10.11
N TYR A 6 5.02 19.79 -8.94
CA TYR A 6 5.60 18.93 -7.91
C TYR A 6 5.77 17.48 -8.41
N GLN A 7 4.76 16.92 -9.10
CA GLN A 7 4.85 15.58 -9.69
C GLN A 7 5.88 15.50 -10.82
N MET A 8 5.99 16.52 -11.67
CA MET A 8 7.03 16.56 -12.71
C MET A 8 8.45 16.55 -12.15
N GLN A 9 8.71 17.27 -11.05
CA GLN A 9 10.01 17.23 -10.39
C GLN A 9 10.32 15.83 -9.84
N ARG A 10 9.32 15.15 -9.28
CA ARG A 10 9.45 13.77 -8.80
C ARG A 10 9.64 12.76 -9.93
N GLN A 11 9.07 13.01 -11.10
CA GLN A 11 9.18 12.15 -12.28
C GLN A 11 10.48 12.35 -13.07
N GLY A 12 11.15 13.50 -12.93
CA GLY A 12 12.27 13.90 -13.80
C GLY A 12 13.49 12.97 -13.81
N TRP A 13 13.63 12.06 -12.85
CA TRP A 13 14.69 11.05 -12.76
C TRP A 13 14.21 9.62 -13.08
N GLN A 14 12.95 9.48 -13.50
CA GLN A 14 12.35 8.23 -13.94
C GLN A 14 12.39 8.08 -15.46
N GLN A 15 12.38 6.83 -15.95
CA GLN A 15 12.42 6.56 -17.39
C GLN A 15 11.07 6.80 -18.10
N ALA A 16 9.96 6.69 -17.36
CA ALA A 16 8.63 6.82 -17.94
C ALA A 16 8.38 8.28 -18.40
N PRO A 17 7.97 8.51 -19.66
CA PRO A 17 7.77 9.85 -20.19
C PRO A 17 6.55 10.52 -19.56
N GLN A 18 6.70 11.80 -19.23
CA GLN A 18 5.63 12.65 -18.71
C GLN A 18 5.90 14.10 -19.10
N LYS A 19 4.85 14.86 -19.43
CA LYS A 19 4.94 16.29 -19.73
C LYS A 19 3.79 17.08 -19.12
N LEU A 20 4.06 18.36 -18.83
CA LEU A 20 3.00 19.35 -18.68
C LEU A 20 2.55 19.76 -20.07
N ILE A 21 1.25 19.86 -20.27
CA ILE A 21 0.67 20.30 -21.54
C ILE A 21 -0.23 21.51 -21.34
N SER A 22 -0.27 22.36 -22.36
CA SER A 22 -1.14 23.52 -22.43
C SER A 22 -2.60 23.13 -22.70
N VAL A 23 -3.52 24.09 -22.53
CA VAL A 23 -4.94 23.90 -22.87
C VAL A 23 -5.13 23.64 -24.37
N ASP A 24 -4.32 24.25 -25.23
CA ASP A 24 -4.41 24.04 -26.68
C ASP A 24 -3.98 22.62 -27.05
N GLU A 25 -2.89 22.11 -26.46
CA GLU A 25 -2.51 20.71 -26.61
C GLU A 25 -3.60 19.75 -26.09
N ILE A 26 -4.30 20.10 -25.00
CA ILE A 26 -5.44 19.32 -24.51
C ILE A 26 -6.57 19.29 -25.55
N ARG A 27 -6.92 20.44 -26.15
CA ARG A 27 -7.95 20.52 -27.21
C ARG A 27 -7.58 19.69 -28.44
N ASP A 28 -6.29 19.68 -28.81
CA ASP A 28 -5.81 18.85 -29.92
C ASP A 28 -5.99 17.36 -29.64
N HIS A 29 -5.86 16.94 -28.38
CA HIS A 29 -6.04 15.55 -27.95
C HIS A 29 -7.51 15.17 -27.74
N VAL A 30 -8.32 16.06 -27.17
CA VAL A 30 -9.71 15.81 -26.79
C VAL A 30 -10.57 17.01 -27.22
N PRO A 31 -10.99 17.10 -28.50
CA PRO A 31 -11.56 18.32 -29.06
C PRO A 31 -12.98 18.63 -28.57
N PHE A 32 -13.67 17.66 -27.96
CA PHE A 32 -15.07 17.77 -27.58
C PHE A 32 -15.29 18.13 -26.10
N ILE A 33 -14.22 18.33 -25.30
CA ILE A 33 -14.36 18.75 -23.90
C ILE A 33 -14.45 20.27 -23.76
N ASN A 34 -15.22 20.70 -22.76
CA ASN A 34 -15.23 22.06 -22.26
C ASN A 34 -13.95 22.31 -21.44
N VAL A 35 -13.12 23.25 -21.91
CA VAL A 35 -11.86 23.60 -21.26
C VAL A 35 -11.87 24.96 -20.57
N ASP A 36 -13.04 25.59 -20.40
CA ASP A 36 -13.17 26.95 -19.86
C ASP A 36 -12.51 27.12 -18.48
N LYS A 37 -12.55 26.06 -17.66
CA LYS A 37 -11.94 26.03 -16.32
C LYS A 37 -10.60 25.29 -16.26
N VAL A 38 -10.12 24.76 -17.39
CA VAL A 38 -8.91 23.96 -17.43
C VAL A 38 -7.68 24.86 -17.50
N LEU A 39 -6.74 24.66 -16.58
CA LEU A 39 -5.49 25.45 -16.51
C LEU A 39 -4.32 24.81 -17.26
N GLY A 40 -4.43 23.52 -17.60
CA GLY A 40 -3.36 22.71 -18.20
C GLY A 40 -3.50 21.24 -17.78
N GLY A 41 -2.61 20.39 -18.30
CA GLY A 41 -2.66 18.94 -18.06
C GLY A 41 -1.31 18.35 -17.68
N LEU A 42 -1.36 17.16 -17.08
CA LEU A 42 -0.21 16.26 -16.92
C LEU A 42 -0.45 15.07 -17.84
N TYR A 43 0.49 14.79 -18.74
CA TYR A 43 0.28 13.84 -19.83
C TYR A 43 1.41 12.82 -19.95
N ASN A 44 1.01 11.56 -20.06
CA ASN A 44 1.88 10.41 -20.27
C ASN A 44 1.57 9.83 -21.66
N PRO A 45 2.50 9.90 -22.63
CA PRO A 45 2.21 9.50 -24.02
C PRO A 45 2.20 8.00 -24.28
N ALA A 46 2.66 7.19 -23.32
CA ALA A 46 2.98 5.78 -23.51
C ALA A 46 2.02 4.83 -22.77
N ASP A 47 0.87 5.32 -22.32
CA ASP A 47 -0.14 4.55 -21.60
C ASP A 47 -1.54 4.65 -22.23
N GLY A 48 -2.51 4.02 -21.58
CA GLY A 48 -3.88 3.91 -22.07
C GLY A 48 -4.66 2.91 -21.24
N HIS A 49 -5.41 2.03 -21.90
CA HIS A 49 -6.18 0.96 -21.27
C HIS A 49 -5.93 -0.38 -21.95
N ILE A 50 -6.35 -1.46 -21.30
CA ILE A 50 -6.21 -2.83 -21.82
C ILE A 50 -7.41 -3.66 -21.37
N ASP A 51 -7.85 -4.60 -22.21
CA ASP A 51 -8.88 -5.58 -21.83
C ASP A 51 -8.32 -6.55 -20.75
N PRO A 52 -8.84 -6.52 -19.52
CA PRO A 52 -8.38 -7.38 -18.43
C PRO A 52 -8.52 -8.88 -18.74
N TYR A 53 -9.56 -9.26 -19.48
CA TYR A 53 -9.81 -10.66 -19.81
C TYR A 53 -8.73 -11.18 -20.75
N SER A 54 -8.52 -10.47 -21.87
CA SER A 54 -7.48 -10.82 -22.85
C SER A 54 -6.09 -10.80 -22.25
N LEU A 55 -5.76 -9.80 -21.41
CA LEU A 55 -4.48 -9.76 -20.69
C LEU A 55 -4.27 -11.03 -19.85
N THR A 56 -5.27 -11.40 -19.05
CA THR A 56 -5.19 -12.60 -18.18
C THR A 56 -5.04 -13.88 -19.00
N MET A 57 -5.80 -14.02 -20.08
CA MET A 57 -5.72 -15.21 -20.95
C MET A 57 -4.39 -15.31 -21.68
N ALA A 58 -3.83 -14.18 -22.13
CA ALA A 58 -2.50 -14.13 -22.74
C ALA A 58 -1.42 -14.59 -21.76
N LEU A 59 -1.42 -14.04 -20.53
CA LEU A 59 -0.48 -14.45 -19.48
C LEU A 59 -0.63 -15.92 -19.10
N ALA A 60 -1.87 -16.43 -18.97
CA ALA A 60 -2.13 -17.83 -18.66
C ALA A 60 -1.66 -18.78 -19.77
N SER A 61 -1.83 -18.39 -21.04
CA SER A 61 -1.33 -19.14 -22.20
C SER A 61 0.19 -19.24 -22.16
N GLU A 62 0.86 -18.11 -21.93
CA GLU A 62 2.33 -18.07 -21.89
C GLU A 62 2.89 -18.82 -20.68
N ALA A 63 2.26 -18.71 -19.51
CA ALA A 63 2.64 -19.48 -18.33
C ALA A 63 2.58 -21.00 -18.59
N LYS A 64 1.52 -21.49 -19.25
CA LYS A 64 1.39 -22.91 -19.62
C LYS A 64 2.47 -23.37 -20.60
N LYS A 65 2.79 -22.55 -21.61
CA LYS A 65 3.90 -22.86 -22.56
C LYS A 65 5.23 -23.01 -21.85
N ASN A 66 5.44 -22.26 -20.77
CA ASN A 66 6.63 -22.32 -19.93
C ASN A 66 6.52 -23.32 -18.76
N GLY A 67 5.56 -24.25 -18.81
CA GLY A 67 5.46 -25.39 -17.90
C GLY A 67 4.56 -25.20 -16.67
N ALA A 68 3.90 -24.05 -16.51
CA ALA A 68 2.96 -23.85 -15.41
C ALA A 68 1.69 -24.70 -15.61
N GLN A 69 1.19 -25.29 -14.52
CA GLN A 69 -0.07 -26.01 -14.49
C GLN A 69 -1.17 -25.12 -13.90
N ILE A 70 -2.31 -24.98 -14.59
CA ILE A 70 -3.42 -24.15 -14.15
C ILE A 70 -4.65 -25.02 -13.90
N PHE A 71 -5.03 -25.15 -12.64
CA PHE A 71 -6.19 -25.92 -12.18
C PHE A 71 -7.34 -25.00 -11.79
N GLN A 72 -8.30 -24.81 -12.69
CA GLN A 72 -9.53 -24.08 -12.37
C GLN A 72 -10.52 -24.97 -11.60
N LYS A 73 -11.50 -24.36 -10.92
CA LYS A 73 -12.51 -25.08 -10.10
C LYS A 73 -11.86 -26.04 -9.09
N THR A 74 -10.75 -25.60 -8.50
CA THR A 74 -9.92 -26.32 -7.54
C THR A 74 -9.70 -25.40 -6.35
N ALA A 75 -10.72 -25.28 -5.50
CA ALA A 75 -10.69 -24.35 -4.38
C ALA A 75 -9.68 -24.82 -3.33
N VAL A 76 -8.90 -23.88 -2.77
CA VAL A 76 -8.06 -24.16 -1.58
C VAL A 76 -8.98 -24.15 -0.36
N LEU A 77 -8.94 -25.23 0.40
CA LEU A 77 -9.78 -25.47 1.57
C LEU A 77 -8.97 -25.50 2.87
N GLY A 78 -7.64 -25.69 2.78
CA GLY A 78 -6.75 -25.71 3.93
C GLY A 78 -5.30 -25.48 3.54
N LEU A 79 -4.55 -24.81 4.42
CA LEU A 79 -3.11 -24.59 4.30
C LEU A 79 -2.43 -25.06 5.58
N ARG A 80 -1.70 -26.17 5.51
CA ARG A 80 -0.96 -26.71 6.66
C ARG A 80 0.54 -26.65 6.42
N ARG A 81 1.27 -26.15 7.41
CA ARG A 81 2.74 -26.21 7.41
C ARG A 81 3.18 -27.62 7.78
N ASN A 82 4.10 -28.17 6.99
CA ASN A 82 4.83 -29.39 7.32
C ASN A 82 6.23 -29.00 7.81
N ASP A 83 6.36 -28.77 9.12
CA ASP A 83 7.59 -28.21 9.71
C ASP A 83 8.87 -29.02 9.52
N PRO A 84 8.87 -30.38 9.50
CA PRO A 84 10.08 -31.16 9.24
C PRO A 84 10.79 -30.82 7.92
N ASP A 85 10.01 -30.53 6.86
CA ASP A 85 10.54 -30.25 5.52
C ASP A 85 10.30 -28.81 5.05
N HIS A 86 9.70 -27.96 5.91
CA HIS A 86 9.31 -26.57 5.63
C HIS A 86 8.50 -26.38 4.35
N CYS A 87 7.68 -27.37 4.01
CA CYS A 87 6.75 -27.32 2.89
C CYS A 87 5.34 -27.00 3.38
N TRP A 88 4.47 -26.63 2.45
CA TRP A 88 3.05 -26.44 2.63
C TRP A 88 2.29 -27.63 2.04
N LEU A 89 1.27 -28.08 2.76
CA LEU A 89 0.22 -28.96 2.27
C LEU A 89 -0.98 -28.08 1.94
N VAL A 90 -1.27 -27.95 0.66
CA VAL A 90 -2.41 -27.19 0.13
C VAL A 90 -3.54 -28.17 -0.11
N GLU A 91 -4.50 -28.19 0.79
CA GLU A 91 -5.70 -29.02 0.65
C GLU A 91 -6.65 -28.34 -0.30
N THR A 92 -7.08 -29.06 -1.34
CA THR A 92 -8.01 -28.54 -2.34
C THR A 92 -9.24 -29.43 -2.48
N SER A 93 -10.26 -28.92 -3.15
CA SER A 93 -11.44 -29.72 -3.53
C SER A 93 -11.14 -30.91 -4.46
N ARG A 94 -9.90 -31.07 -4.94
CA ARG A 94 -9.47 -32.16 -5.83
C ARG A 94 -8.28 -32.96 -5.31
N GLY A 95 -7.95 -32.82 -4.03
CA GLY A 95 -6.82 -33.49 -3.40
C GLY A 95 -5.80 -32.51 -2.83
N THR A 96 -4.71 -33.04 -2.29
CA THR A 96 -3.67 -32.25 -1.62
C THR A 96 -2.48 -32.03 -2.54
N ILE A 97 -1.99 -30.80 -2.61
CA ILE A 97 -0.76 -30.42 -3.32
C ILE A 97 0.31 -30.09 -2.29
N ARG A 98 1.50 -30.69 -2.43
CA ARG A 98 2.67 -30.32 -1.63
C ARG A 98 3.44 -29.23 -2.37
N ALA A 99 3.69 -28.09 -1.71
CA ALA A 99 4.38 -26.95 -2.29
C ALA A 99 5.49 -26.44 -1.36
N THR A 100 6.65 -26.05 -1.90
CA THR A 100 7.71 -25.42 -1.09
C THR A 100 7.34 -23.99 -0.72
N HIS A 101 6.70 -23.28 -1.66
CA HIS A 101 6.22 -21.91 -1.49
C HIS A 101 4.72 -21.85 -1.82
N VAL A 102 4.01 -20.99 -1.10
CA VAL A 102 2.61 -20.62 -1.40
C VAL A 102 2.55 -19.11 -1.59
N VAL A 103 1.87 -18.66 -2.63
CA VAL A 103 1.60 -17.25 -2.89
C VAL A 103 0.09 -17.03 -2.88
N ASN A 104 -0.41 -16.22 -1.94
CA ASN A 104 -1.79 -15.80 -1.93
C ASN A 104 -1.98 -14.62 -2.90
N CYS A 105 -2.74 -14.86 -3.97
CA CYS A 105 -3.18 -13.85 -4.96
C CYS A 105 -4.71 -13.84 -5.09
N ALA A 106 -5.44 -14.19 -4.02
CA ALA A 106 -6.86 -14.54 -4.08
C ALA A 106 -7.84 -13.35 -4.11
N GLY A 107 -7.39 -12.15 -4.54
CA GLY A 107 -8.26 -10.98 -4.66
C GLY A 107 -9.03 -10.68 -3.37
N PHE A 108 -10.36 -10.54 -3.47
CA PHE A 108 -11.21 -10.27 -2.30
C PHE A 108 -11.40 -11.49 -1.39
N TRP A 109 -10.97 -12.69 -1.81
CA TRP A 109 -10.88 -13.87 -0.94
C TRP A 109 -9.57 -13.97 -0.16
N ALA A 110 -8.67 -12.98 -0.32
CA ALA A 110 -7.37 -13.01 0.32
C ALA A 110 -7.47 -13.11 1.84
N HIS A 111 -8.49 -12.50 2.46
CA HIS A 111 -8.73 -12.60 3.90
C HIS A 111 -8.99 -14.06 4.32
N GLU A 112 -9.89 -14.78 3.64
CA GLU A 112 -10.17 -16.18 3.99
C GLU A 112 -8.96 -17.09 3.72
N VAL A 113 -8.26 -16.90 2.61
CA VAL A 113 -7.05 -17.70 2.30
C VAL A 113 -5.94 -17.46 3.31
N ASN A 114 -5.76 -16.23 3.79
CA ASN A 114 -4.83 -15.91 4.86
C ASN A 114 -5.23 -16.59 6.18
N ALA A 115 -6.53 -16.59 6.51
CA ALA A 115 -7.03 -17.27 7.70
C ALA A 115 -6.74 -18.78 7.69
N LEU A 116 -6.79 -19.44 6.51
CA LEU A 116 -6.39 -20.85 6.37
C LEU A 116 -4.91 -21.08 6.74
N ALA A 117 -4.04 -20.11 6.49
CA ALA A 117 -2.62 -20.15 6.87
C ALA A 117 -2.36 -19.71 8.31
N GLY A 118 -3.38 -19.22 9.02
CA GLY A 118 -3.27 -18.66 10.37
C GLY A 118 -2.71 -17.24 10.42
N CYS A 119 -2.78 -16.48 9.32
CA CYS A 119 -2.34 -15.09 9.26
C CYS A 119 -3.49 -14.13 8.91
N GLU A 120 -3.32 -12.84 9.20
CA GLU A 120 -4.30 -11.81 8.86
C GLU A 120 -3.61 -10.62 8.20
N LEU A 121 -4.33 -9.99 7.27
CA LEU A 121 -3.98 -8.70 6.68
C LEU A 121 -5.23 -7.81 6.65
N PRO A 122 -5.10 -6.49 6.85
CA PRO A 122 -6.22 -5.58 6.84
C PRO A 122 -6.68 -5.32 5.40
N LEU A 123 -7.60 -6.15 4.91
CA LEU A 123 -8.14 -6.13 3.56
C LEU A 123 -9.67 -6.02 3.60
N VAL A 124 -10.24 -5.11 2.78
CA VAL A 124 -11.69 -4.95 2.67
C VAL A 124 -12.09 -4.77 1.19
N PRO A 125 -13.11 -5.49 0.71
CA PRO A 125 -13.69 -5.21 -0.61
C PRO A 125 -14.50 -3.92 -0.57
N ILE A 126 -14.38 -3.10 -1.61
CA ILE A 126 -15.15 -1.86 -1.78
C ILE A 126 -15.98 -1.91 -3.06
N HIS A 127 -17.07 -1.15 -3.11
CA HIS A 127 -17.87 -0.98 -4.32
C HIS A 127 -17.25 0.13 -5.17
N HIS A 128 -16.87 -0.20 -6.41
CA HIS A 128 -16.55 0.81 -7.41
C HIS A 128 -17.45 0.65 -8.63
N GLN A 129 -17.81 1.78 -9.23
CA GLN A 129 -18.75 1.83 -10.34
C GLN A 129 -18.18 2.61 -11.51
N TYR A 130 -18.45 2.12 -12.71
CA TYR A 130 -18.31 2.89 -13.93
C TYR A 130 -19.49 2.64 -14.85
N PHE A 131 -19.83 3.63 -15.67
CA PHE A 131 -20.86 3.50 -16.68
C PHE A 131 -20.28 3.72 -18.07
N ILE A 132 -20.92 3.11 -19.05
CA ILE A 132 -20.55 3.17 -20.46
C ILE A 132 -21.72 3.76 -21.22
N THR A 133 -21.47 4.76 -22.05
CA THR A 133 -22.49 5.37 -22.90
C THR A 133 -22.75 4.54 -24.16
N SER A 134 -23.87 4.82 -24.80
CA SER A 134 -24.07 4.55 -26.23
C SER A 134 -23.10 5.38 -27.09
N SER A 135 -23.14 5.18 -28.41
CA SER A 135 -22.30 5.92 -29.35
C SER A 135 -22.57 7.42 -29.27
N ILE A 136 -21.51 8.22 -29.24
CA ILE A 136 -21.53 9.68 -29.23
C ILE A 136 -20.97 10.15 -30.58
N PRO A 137 -21.70 10.98 -31.37
CA PRO A 137 -21.26 11.42 -32.70
C PRO A 137 -19.84 12.01 -32.72
N GLU A 138 -19.55 12.89 -31.75
CA GLU A 138 -18.27 13.57 -31.63
C GLU A 138 -17.11 12.61 -31.37
N VAL A 139 -17.35 11.49 -30.68
CA VAL A 139 -16.35 10.44 -30.42
C VAL A 139 -16.19 9.56 -31.65
N LYS A 140 -17.30 9.21 -32.31
CA LYS A 140 -17.31 8.39 -33.53
C LYS A 140 -16.56 9.05 -34.69
N ASP A 141 -16.66 10.37 -34.81
CA ASP A 141 -16.05 11.13 -35.90
C ASP A 141 -14.54 11.36 -35.68
N LEU A 142 -13.97 10.94 -34.54
CA LEU A 142 -12.54 11.02 -34.29
C LEU A 142 -11.74 10.05 -35.15
N LYS A 143 -10.60 10.55 -35.66
CA LYS A 143 -9.64 9.75 -36.43
C LYS A 143 -8.66 8.97 -35.55
N LYS A 144 -8.55 9.35 -34.28
CA LYS A 144 -7.65 8.76 -33.29
C LYS A 144 -8.40 8.60 -31.98
N GLU A 145 -8.09 7.53 -31.27
CA GLU A 145 -8.58 7.35 -29.92
C GLU A 145 -8.07 8.46 -29.00
N ILE A 146 -8.94 8.96 -28.12
CA ILE A 146 -8.53 9.95 -27.11
C ILE A 146 -7.64 9.32 -26.04
N PRO A 147 -6.71 10.09 -25.44
CA PRO A 147 -6.03 9.63 -24.24
C PRO A 147 -7.04 9.40 -23.09
N VAL A 148 -6.67 8.53 -22.16
CA VAL A 148 -7.42 8.38 -20.90
C VAL A 148 -7.33 9.71 -20.14
N LEU A 149 -8.48 10.22 -19.72
CA LEU A 149 -8.59 11.47 -18.99
C LEU A 149 -8.90 11.17 -17.52
N ARG A 150 -8.27 11.93 -16.62
CA ARG A 150 -8.67 11.97 -15.21
C ARG A 150 -8.97 13.41 -14.83
N HIS A 151 -10.22 13.69 -14.47
CA HIS A 151 -10.66 15.01 -14.05
C HIS A 151 -10.66 15.07 -12.53
N LEU A 152 -9.58 15.60 -11.95
CA LEU A 152 -9.32 15.51 -10.52
C LEU A 152 -10.39 16.20 -9.67
N GLU A 153 -10.74 17.45 -10.01
CA GLU A 153 -11.74 18.24 -9.26
C GLU A 153 -13.15 17.63 -9.34
N GLY A 154 -13.48 17.00 -10.47
CA GLY A 154 -14.76 16.30 -10.66
C GLY A 154 -14.75 14.88 -10.10
N GLY A 155 -13.59 14.36 -9.69
CA GLY A 155 -13.46 13.06 -9.05
C GLY A 155 -13.71 11.86 -9.96
N PHE A 156 -13.41 11.92 -11.26
CA PHE A 156 -13.64 10.77 -12.17
C PHE A 156 -12.51 10.55 -13.17
N TYR A 157 -12.42 9.33 -13.68
CA TYR A 157 -11.68 9.01 -14.91
C TYR A 157 -12.64 8.76 -16.06
N MET A 158 -12.15 8.98 -17.28
CA MET A 158 -12.88 8.79 -18.52
C MET A 158 -11.95 8.21 -19.58
N ARG A 159 -12.48 7.32 -20.41
CA ARG A 159 -11.80 6.86 -21.62
C ARG A 159 -12.79 6.58 -22.73
N GLN A 160 -12.29 6.48 -23.95
CA GLN A 160 -13.07 5.97 -25.07
C GLN A 160 -13.39 4.49 -24.86
N GLU A 161 -14.64 4.12 -25.14
CA GLU A 161 -15.10 2.73 -25.21
C GLU A 161 -15.90 2.58 -26.50
N ARG A 162 -15.27 2.01 -27.52
CA ARG A 162 -15.78 1.99 -28.91
C ARG A 162 -16.07 3.41 -29.39
N ASP A 163 -17.29 3.67 -29.84
CA ASP A 163 -17.74 4.98 -30.32
C ASP A 163 -18.40 5.81 -29.20
N GLY A 164 -18.26 5.41 -27.93
CA GLY A 164 -18.80 6.10 -26.76
C GLY A 164 -17.73 6.32 -25.69
N LEU A 165 -18.16 6.60 -24.46
CA LEU A 165 -17.28 6.88 -23.33
C LEU A 165 -17.57 5.94 -22.17
N LEU A 166 -16.51 5.55 -21.47
CA LEU A 166 -16.58 4.94 -20.15
C LEU A 166 -16.17 5.98 -19.12
N ILE A 167 -16.99 6.17 -18.07
CA ILE A 167 -16.74 7.11 -16.98
C ILE A 167 -16.84 6.37 -15.64
N GLY A 168 -15.81 6.50 -14.81
CA GLY A 168 -15.74 5.92 -13.47
C GLY A 168 -15.50 6.98 -12.39
N PRO A 169 -16.55 7.40 -11.68
CA PRO A 169 -16.44 8.29 -10.54
C PRO A 169 -15.80 7.64 -9.30
N TYR A 170 -15.16 8.46 -8.47
CA TYR A 170 -14.77 8.16 -7.10
C TYR A 170 -15.55 9.10 -6.18
N GLU A 171 -16.67 8.60 -5.68
CA GLU A 171 -17.54 9.34 -4.77
C GLU A 171 -16.94 9.55 -3.38
N HIS A 172 -17.42 10.59 -2.70
CA HIS A 172 -16.97 10.95 -1.36
C HIS A 172 -17.12 9.82 -0.33
N GLN A 173 -16.29 9.88 0.72
CA GLN A 173 -16.17 8.85 1.75
C GLN A 173 -17.48 8.51 2.50
N ASP A 174 -18.41 9.46 2.56
CA ASP A 174 -19.73 9.35 3.18
C ASP A 174 -20.75 8.64 2.27
N LYS A 175 -20.53 8.69 0.95
CA LYS A 175 -21.37 8.05 -0.07
C LYS A 175 -20.86 6.66 -0.44
N MET A 176 -19.55 6.45 -0.51
CA MET A 176 -18.99 5.17 -0.96
C MET A 176 -19.40 3.99 -0.08
N LYS A 177 -19.47 2.78 -0.66
CA LYS A 177 -19.83 1.55 0.06
C LYS A 177 -18.64 0.59 0.16
N ILE A 178 -18.52 -0.05 1.32
CA ILE A 178 -17.60 -1.15 1.57
C ILE A 178 -18.40 -2.43 1.83
N CYS A 179 -17.78 -3.60 1.62
CA CYS A 179 -18.33 -4.91 1.98
C CYS A 179 -17.77 -5.32 3.36
N ASP A 180 -18.16 -4.61 4.41
CA ASP A 180 -17.75 -4.90 5.79
C ASP A 180 -18.32 -6.24 6.30
N ASP A 181 -19.50 -6.61 5.81
CA ASP A 181 -20.12 -7.90 6.00
C ASP A 181 -19.25 -9.04 5.45
N TRP A 182 -18.57 -8.88 4.31
CA TRP A 182 -17.69 -9.92 3.75
C TRP A 182 -16.44 -10.14 4.60
N VAL A 183 -15.94 -9.09 5.27
CA VAL A 183 -14.81 -9.24 6.21
C VAL A 183 -15.25 -9.93 7.51
N THR A 184 -16.51 -9.79 7.89
CA THR A 184 -17.05 -10.34 9.15
C THR A 184 -17.61 -11.75 8.97
N ASN A 185 -18.30 -12.01 7.86
CA ASN A 185 -19.09 -13.21 7.59
C ASN A 185 -18.56 -14.01 6.39
N GLN A 186 -17.39 -13.63 5.85
CA GLN A 186 -16.79 -14.16 4.62
C GLN A 186 -17.55 -13.75 3.36
N VAL A 187 -16.86 -13.81 2.22
CA VAL A 187 -17.46 -13.64 0.90
C VAL A 187 -18.54 -14.71 0.69
N PRO A 188 -19.75 -14.35 0.20
CA PRO A 188 -20.82 -15.31 -0.06
C PRO A 188 -20.35 -16.48 -0.94
N PRO A 189 -20.58 -17.74 -0.51
CA PRO A 189 -20.21 -18.90 -1.30
C PRO A 189 -20.87 -18.85 -2.69
N GLY A 190 -20.07 -19.06 -3.74
CA GLY A 190 -20.55 -19.07 -5.12
C GLY A 190 -20.44 -17.73 -5.85
N PHE A 191 -20.16 -16.61 -5.15
CA PHE A 191 -19.91 -15.33 -5.80
C PHE A 191 -18.77 -15.46 -6.81
N GLY A 192 -18.98 -15.07 -8.06
CA GLY A 192 -17.95 -15.19 -9.09
C GLY A 192 -18.49 -14.95 -10.49
N LYS A 193 -17.84 -14.03 -11.24
CA LYS A 193 -18.42 -13.44 -12.47
C LYS A 193 -19.78 -12.76 -12.21
N GLU A 194 -19.95 -12.22 -11.02
CA GLU A 194 -21.14 -11.49 -10.58
C GLU A 194 -20.77 -10.03 -10.32
N LEU A 195 -21.76 -9.15 -10.43
CA LEU A 195 -21.66 -7.72 -10.18
C LEU A 195 -22.71 -7.33 -9.15
N PHE A 196 -22.47 -6.23 -8.44
CA PHE A 196 -23.47 -5.62 -7.58
C PHE A 196 -24.53 -4.90 -8.42
N ASN A 197 -25.70 -4.65 -7.83
CA ASN A 197 -26.67 -3.74 -8.41
C ASN A 197 -26.06 -2.32 -8.47
N PRO A 198 -26.09 -1.67 -9.64
CA PRO A 198 -25.64 -0.29 -9.75
C PRO A 198 -26.47 0.69 -8.91
N ASP A 199 -25.81 1.74 -8.44
CA ASP A 199 -26.37 2.83 -7.65
C ASP A 199 -25.81 4.16 -8.20
N LEU A 200 -26.43 4.64 -9.28
CA LEU A 200 -25.98 5.86 -9.99
C LEU A 200 -26.34 7.14 -9.23
N GLU A 201 -27.40 7.13 -8.41
CA GLU A 201 -27.84 8.28 -7.63
C GLU A 201 -26.72 8.77 -6.69
N ARG A 202 -25.99 7.81 -6.12
CA ARG A 202 -24.81 8.04 -5.29
C ARG A 202 -23.67 8.77 -6.01
N LEU A 203 -23.65 8.73 -7.35
CA LEU A 203 -22.61 9.29 -8.21
C LEU A 203 -23.05 10.59 -8.88
N SER A 204 -24.25 11.10 -8.59
CA SER A 204 -24.90 12.22 -9.30
C SER A 204 -23.99 13.45 -9.47
N GLU A 205 -23.39 13.94 -8.39
CA GLU A 205 -22.47 15.10 -8.40
C GLU A 205 -21.30 14.92 -9.39
N HIS A 206 -20.76 13.71 -9.50
CA HIS A 206 -19.66 13.40 -10.41
C HIS A 206 -20.13 13.22 -11.86
N ILE A 207 -21.34 12.69 -12.05
CA ILE A 207 -21.97 12.59 -13.38
C ILE A 207 -22.27 13.99 -13.90
N GLU A 208 -22.77 14.90 -13.06
CA GLU A 208 -22.97 16.31 -13.39
C GLU A 208 -21.64 16.98 -13.76
N ALA A 209 -20.58 16.78 -12.98
CA ALA A 209 -19.25 17.27 -13.32
C ALA A 209 -18.74 16.72 -14.66
N ALA A 210 -19.01 15.43 -14.96
CA ALA A 210 -18.67 14.83 -16.25
C ALA A 210 -19.47 15.45 -17.40
N MET A 211 -20.76 15.73 -17.21
CA MET A 211 -21.61 16.42 -18.20
C MET A 211 -21.19 17.86 -18.45
N GLU A 212 -20.67 18.56 -17.45
CA GLU A 212 -20.11 19.91 -17.62
C GLU A 212 -18.78 19.89 -18.37
N LEU A 213 -17.93 18.87 -18.13
CA LEU A 213 -16.68 18.69 -18.87
C LEU A 213 -16.92 18.21 -20.30
N VAL A 214 -17.90 17.32 -20.52
CA VAL A 214 -18.23 16.73 -21.82
C VAL A 214 -19.69 17.01 -22.13
N PRO A 215 -20.02 18.13 -22.80
CA PRO A 215 -21.41 18.51 -23.05
C PRO A 215 -22.26 17.44 -23.76
N ALA A 216 -21.65 16.63 -24.61
CA ALA A 216 -22.33 15.52 -25.30
C ALA A 216 -22.90 14.47 -24.33
N LEU A 217 -22.40 14.36 -23.09
CA LEU A 217 -22.96 13.45 -22.09
C LEU A 217 -24.35 13.88 -21.60
N LYS A 218 -24.77 15.14 -21.80
CA LYS A 218 -26.10 15.62 -21.40
C LYS A 218 -27.25 14.94 -22.16
N THR A 219 -26.96 14.42 -23.35
CA THR A 219 -27.95 13.74 -24.20
C THR A 219 -27.56 12.29 -24.51
N ALA A 220 -26.35 11.85 -24.14
CA ALA A 220 -25.91 10.48 -24.34
C ALA A 220 -26.66 9.50 -23.42
N GLU A 221 -27.08 8.38 -23.98
CA GLU A 221 -27.71 7.31 -23.20
C GLU A 221 -26.64 6.47 -22.48
N ILE A 222 -26.92 6.06 -21.25
CA ILE A 222 -26.11 5.04 -20.54
C ILE A 222 -26.50 3.66 -21.07
N ARG A 223 -25.55 2.97 -21.70
CA ARG A 223 -25.72 1.62 -22.23
C ARG A 223 -25.65 0.57 -21.12
N THR A 224 -24.69 0.71 -20.21
CA THR A 224 -24.49 -0.24 -19.11
C THR A 224 -23.74 0.41 -17.96
N THR A 225 -24.00 -0.09 -16.76
CA THR A 225 -23.26 0.28 -15.54
C THR A 225 -22.71 -0.97 -14.91
N VAL A 226 -21.43 -0.92 -14.56
CA VAL A 226 -20.71 -1.99 -13.88
C VAL A 226 -20.46 -1.54 -12.46
N SER A 227 -20.87 -2.35 -11.50
CA SER A 227 -20.64 -2.14 -10.06
C SER A 227 -19.99 -3.40 -9.50
N GLY A 228 -18.73 -3.32 -9.07
CA GLY A 228 -17.96 -4.50 -8.71
C GLY A 228 -17.05 -4.31 -7.49
N PRO A 229 -16.59 -5.41 -6.88
CA PRO A 229 -15.70 -5.37 -5.73
C PRO A 229 -14.25 -5.08 -6.15
N ILE A 230 -13.60 -4.18 -5.42
CA ILE A 230 -12.14 -3.97 -5.48
C ILE A 230 -11.56 -4.20 -4.08
N THR A 231 -10.47 -4.96 -3.95
CA THR A 231 -9.86 -5.23 -2.64
C THR A 231 -8.92 -4.11 -2.24
N TYR A 232 -9.25 -3.40 -1.16
CA TYR A 232 -8.45 -2.31 -0.60
C TYR A 232 -7.69 -2.78 0.63
N THR A 233 -6.48 -2.27 0.79
CA THR A 233 -5.85 -2.05 2.10
C THR A 233 -6.28 -0.68 2.64
N ALA A 234 -5.97 -0.41 3.90
CA ALA A 234 -6.24 0.90 4.51
C ALA A 234 -5.59 2.09 3.78
N ASP A 235 -4.47 1.88 3.09
CA ASP A 235 -3.69 2.90 2.37
C ASP A 235 -3.76 2.76 0.84
N THR A 236 -4.65 1.91 0.32
CA THR A 236 -4.81 1.52 -1.11
C THR A 236 -3.64 0.85 -1.82
N LEU A 237 -2.45 0.82 -1.22
CA LEU A 237 -1.31 0.14 -1.81
C LEU A 237 -1.42 -1.37 -1.60
N PRO A 238 -1.01 -2.21 -2.57
CA PRO A 238 -1.08 -3.65 -2.38
C PRO A 238 -0.12 -4.13 -1.27
N CYS A 239 -0.36 -5.33 -0.76
CA CYS A 239 0.60 -6.08 0.03
C CYS A 239 1.33 -7.07 -0.88
N ILE A 240 2.63 -6.84 -1.12
CA ILE A 240 3.47 -7.65 -2.01
C ILE A 240 4.73 -8.10 -1.26
N GLY A 241 4.92 -9.41 -1.15
CA GLY A 241 6.14 -9.96 -0.57
C GLY A 241 5.92 -11.09 0.44
N PRO A 242 6.97 -11.47 1.18
CA PRO A 242 6.91 -12.54 2.17
C PRO A 242 6.19 -12.08 3.44
N MET A 243 5.24 -12.90 3.90
CA MET A 243 4.42 -12.59 5.08
C MET A 243 5.25 -12.71 6.37
N PRO A 244 5.32 -11.67 7.23
CA PRO A 244 6.08 -11.72 8.48
C PRO A 244 5.62 -12.86 9.38
N GLY A 245 6.56 -13.64 9.92
CA GLY A 245 6.27 -14.80 10.78
C GLY A 245 5.93 -16.11 10.05
N PHE A 246 5.76 -16.09 8.72
CA PHE A 246 5.36 -17.27 7.94
C PHE A 246 6.42 -17.63 6.90
N ARG A 247 7.13 -18.72 7.13
CA ARG A 247 8.17 -19.20 6.20
C ARG A 247 7.55 -19.67 4.88
N ASN A 248 8.09 -19.20 3.77
CA ASN A 248 7.69 -19.54 2.41
C ASN A 248 6.20 -19.26 2.09
N TYR A 249 5.54 -18.39 2.85
CA TYR A 249 4.21 -17.87 2.53
C TYR A 249 4.34 -16.42 2.07
N TRP A 250 3.84 -16.16 0.87
CA TRP A 250 3.96 -14.89 0.17
C TRP A 250 2.57 -14.36 -0.14
N VAL A 251 2.46 -13.06 -0.31
CA VAL A 251 1.20 -12.40 -0.67
C VAL A 251 1.43 -11.45 -1.84
N ALA A 252 0.42 -11.35 -2.69
CA ALA A 252 0.21 -10.28 -3.66
C ALA A 252 -1.29 -9.99 -3.68
N VAL A 253 -1.75 -9.15 -2.74
CA VAL A 253 -3.17 -8.94 -2.43
C VAL A 253 -3.47 -7.47 -2.17
N GLY A 254 -4.74 -7.08 -2.10
CA GLY A 254 -5.14 -5.70 -1.80
C GLY A 254 -4.88 -4.72 -2.93
N PHE A 255 -4.98 -5.17 -4.18
CA PHE A 255 -4.76 -4.33 -5.35
C PHE A 255 -6.00 -3.47 -5.66
N ALA A 256 -5.93 -2.17 -5.31
CA ALA A 256 -6.87 -1.17 -5.82
C ALA A 256 -6.73 -0.99 -7.35
N TYR A 257 -5.51 -1.11 -7.85
CA TYR A 257 -5.13 -0.87 -9.25
C TYR A 257 -4.48 -2.11 -9.88
N GLY A 258 -5.16 -3.25 -9.76
CA GLY A 258 -4.58 -4.56 -10.10
C GLY A 258 -4.18 -4.73 -11.57
N ILE A 259 -4.90 -4.14 -12.51
CA ILE A 259 -4.61 -4.30 -13.94
C ILE A 259 -3.25 -3.68 -14.28
N ILE A 260 -3.04 -2.41 -13.94
CA ILE A 260 -1.78 -1.69 -14.20
C ILE A 260 -0.61 -2.24 -13.36
N HIS A 261 -0.87 -2.73 -12.14
CA HIS A 261 0.20 -3.29 -11.30
C HIS A 261 0.56 -4.75 -11.63
N SER A 262 -0.34 -5.53 -12.25
CA SER A 262 -0.21 -7.00 -12.36
C SER A 262 1.12 -7.48 -12.95
N GLY A 263 1.55 -6.91 -14.08
CA GLY A 263 2.80 -7.29 -14.75
C GLY A 263 4.04 -6.96 -13.90
N GLY A 264 4.10 -5.74 -13.38
CA GLY A 264 5.21 -5.27 -12.53
C GLY A 264 5.30 -6.03 -11.22
N ALA A 265 4.18 -6.23 -10.52
CA ALA A 265 4.10 -6.98 -9.28
C ALA A 265 4.51 -8.46 -9.48
N GLY A 266 4.05 -9.09 -10.57
CA GLY A 266 4.43 -10.45 -10.92
C GLY A 266 5.93 -10.60 -11.13
N ARG A 267 6.56 -9.68 -11.88
CA ARG A 267 8.01 -9.64 -12.09
C ARG A 267 8.76 -9.39 -10.77
N TYR A 268 8.36 -8.38 -10.00
CA TYR A 268 8.98 -8.01 -8.74
C TYR A 268 9.02 -9.20 -7.76
N LEU A 269 7.87 -9.87 -7.58
CA LEU A 269 7.76 -11.00 -6.68
C LEU A 269 8.52 -12.22 -7.19
N ALA A 270 8.47 -12.51 -8.49
CA ALA A 270 9.23 -13.62 -9.08
C ALA A 270 10.74 -13.44 -8.92
N GLU A 271 11.27 -12.24 -9.18
CA GLU A 271 12.68 -11.93 -8.97
C GLU A 271 13.07 -12.06 -7.49
N TRP A 272 12.24 -11.57 -6.57
CA TRP A 272 12.50 -11.72 -5.13
C TRP A 272 12.51 -13.20 -4.70
N MET A 273 11.51 -13.98 -5.11
CA MET A 273 11.41 -15.39 -4.74
C MET A 273 12.57 -16.24 -5.29
N THR A 274 13.13 -15.87 -6.45
CA THR A 274 14.20 -16.63 -7.11
C THR A 274 15.61 -16.19 -6.71
N THR A 275 15.79 -14.92 -6.31
CA THR A 275 17.10 -14.38 -5.92
C THR A 275 17.29 -14.24 -4.42
N GLY A 276 16.21 -14.28 -3.63
CA GLY A 276 16.25 -14.18 -2.17
C GLY A 276 16.26 -12.74 -1.62
N GLU A 277 16.23 -11.72 -2.49
CA GLU A 277 16.17 -10.31 -2.11
C GLU A 277 15.31 -9.51 -3.11
N PRO A 278 14.68 -8.40 -2.70
CA PRO A 278 13.87 -7.61 -3.63
C PRO A 278 14.76 -6.97 -4.71
N PRO A 279 14.30 -6.86 -5.97
CA PRO A 279 15.11 -6.31 -7.06
C PRO A 279 15.39 -4.81 -6.91
N PHE A 280 14.47 -4.08 -6.29
CA PHE A 280 14.56 -2.68 -5.88
C PHE A 280 13.66 -2.50 -4.65
N ASP A 281 13.75 -1.36 -3.96
CA ASP A 281 12.96 -1.13 -2.76
C ASP A 281 11.49 -0.83 -3.11
N LEU A 282 10.56 -1.49 -2.41
CA LEU A 282 9.11 -1.23 -2.43
C LEU A 282 8.52 -1.44 -1.03
N ILE A 283 9.19 -0.93 0.02
CA ILE A 283 8.78 -1.12 1.41
C ILE A 283 7.36 -0.58 1.67
N GLU A 284 6.89 0.39 0.89
CA GLU A 284 5.52 0.90 0.91
C GLU A 284 4.46 -0.16 0.56
N THR A 285 4.85 -1.26 -0.08
CA THR A 285 3.99 -2.41 -0.38
C THR A 285 4.22 -3.59 0.56
N ASP A 286 5.11 -3.47 1.55
CA ASP A 286 5.45 -4.59 2.44
C ASP A 286 4.22 -5.02 3.26
N PRO A 287 3.89 -6.31 3.35
CA PRO A 287 2.78 -6.79 4.18
C PRO A 287 2.96 -6.50 5.68
N GLY A 288 4.20 -6.34 6.15
CA GLY A 288 4.56 -6.02 7.53
C GLY A 288 4.47 -4.54 7.89
N ARG A 289 4.05 -3.66 6.97
CA ARG A 289 3.78 -2.25 7.32
C ARG A 289 2.54 -2.09 8.20
N PHE A 290 1.66 -3.08 8.18
CA PHE A 290 0.51 -3.18 9.09
C PHE A 290 0.85 -4.05 10.30
N GLY A 291 0.22 -3.76 11.43
CA GLY A 291 0.33 -4.55 12.66
C GLY A 291 -1.01 -4.70 13.35
N LYS A 292 -0.99 -5.13 14.62
CA LYS A 292 -2.21 -5.34 15.44
C LYS A 292 -3.11 -4.10 15.54
N TRP A 293 -2.49 -2.91 15.47
CA TRP A 293 -3.16 -1.62 15.48
C TRP A 293 -4.08 -1.38 14.27
N ALA A 294 -3.85 -2.09 13.15
CA ALA A 294 -4.66 -1.98 11.94
C ALA A 294 -5.94 -2.83 12.06
N THR A 295 -6.75 -2.51 13.06
CA THR A 295 -7.99 -3.20 13.38
C THR A 295 -9.02 -3.07 12.25
N ARG A 296 -10.09 -3.88 12.30
CA ARG A 296 -11.19 -3.78 11.31
C ARG A 296 -11.83 -2.38 11.30
N SER A 297 -12.02 -1.75 12.46
CA SER A 297 -12.58 -0.40 12.54
C SER A 297 -11.66 0.63 11.88
N TYR A 298 -10.35 0.54 12.11
CA TYR A 298 -9.36 1.36 11.40
C TYR A 298 -9.43 1.13 9.90
N LEU A 299 -9.37 -0.13 9.45
CA LEU A 299 -9.42 -0.52 8.04
C LEU A 299 -10.67 0.05 7.35
N PHE A 300 -11.85 -0.12 7.94
CA PHE A 300 -13.11 0.33 7.35
C PHE A 300 -13.16 1.84 7.24
N ALA A 301 -12.78 2.55 8.30
CA ALA A 301 -12.75 4.01 8.30
C ALA A 301 -11.73 4.54 7.28
N LYS A 302 -10.50 4.01 7.29
CA LYS A 302 -9.41 4.48 6.43
C LYS A 302 -9.60 4.13 4.95
N SER A 303 -10.23 3.01 4.64
CA SER A 303 -10.54 2.63 3.26
C SER A 303 -11.58 3.55 2.64
N LYS A 304 -12.58 4.00 3.43
CA LYS A 304 -13.55 5.02 3.00
C LYS A 304 -12.87 6.35 2.71
N GLU A 305 -12.02 6.83 3.62
CA GLU A 305 -11.24 8.06 3.44
C GLU A 305 -10.37 7.97 2.19
N THR A 306 -9.58 6.90 2.05
CA THR A 306 -8.64 6.76 0.93
C THR A 306 -9.34 6.63 -0.42
N TYR A 307 -10.51 5.96 -0.48
CA TYR A 307 -11.35 5.96 -1.68
C TYR A 307 -11.86 7.36 -2.02
N GLY A 308 -12.43 8.08 -1.04
CA GLY A 308 -12.96 9.42 -1.26
C GLY A 308 -11.89 10.45 -1.61
N MET A 309 -10.64 10.21 -1.17
CA MET A 309 -9.48 11.05 -1.46
C MET A 309 -8.72 10.65 -2.73
N ASN A 310 -9.23 9.71 -3.53
CA ASN A 310 -8.50 9.16 -4.68
C ASN A 310 -8.04 10.21 -5.71
N ASN A 311 -8.78 11.33 -5.80
CA ASN A 311 -8.46 12.43 -6.71
C ASN A 311 -8.20 13.76 -5.97
N SER A 312 -8.03 13.71 -4.64
CA SER A 312 -7.67 14.90 -3.85
C SER A 312 -6.24 15.36 -4.16
N PHE A 313 -5.98 16.64 -3.92
CA PHE A 313 -4.62 17.17 -3.97
C PHE A 313 -3.73 16.43 -2.97
N THR A 314 -2.62 15.92 -3.45
CA THR A 314 -1.58 15.28 -2.65
C THR A 314 -0.50 16.31 -2.35
N PHE A 315 -0.47 16.80 -1.11
CA PHE A 315 0.55 17.75 -0.67
C PHE A 315 1.78 17.02 -0.11
N PRO A 316 2.98 17.62 -0.17
CA PRO A 316 4.08 17.14 0.65
C PRO A 316 3.68 17.26 2.13
N LYS A 317 4.03 16.25 2.93
CA LYS A 317 3.62 16.15 4.34
C LYS A 317 2.11 16.15 4.53
N GLU A 318 1.39 15.49 3.62
CA GLU A 318 -0.05 15.26 3.77
C GLU A 318 -0.36 14.52 5.07
N GLU A 319 -1.38 14.98 5.77
CA GLU A 319 -1.92 14.36 6.98
C GLU A 319 -3.37 13.97 6.76
N ARG A 320 -3.75 12.85 7.37
CA ARG A 320 -5.12 12.30 7.31
C ARG A 320 -5.54 11.84 8.69
N TRP A 321 -6.75 12.18 9.12
CA TRP A 321 -7.21 11.97 10.51
C TRP A 321 -8.09 10.75 10.70
N THR A 322 -8.72 10.24 9.63
CA THR A 322 -9.67 9.15 9.78
C THR A 322 -8.98 7.93 10.37
N GLY A 323 -9.60 7.33 11.41
CA GLY A 323 -9.08 6.19 12.15
C GLY A 323 -8.06 6.51 13.25
N ARG A 324 -7.74 7.79 13.50
CA ARG A 324 -6.78 8.22 14.52
C ARG A 324 -7.45 8.80 15.78
N PRO A 325 -6.80 8.70 16.96
CA PRO A 325 -5.63 7.88 17.23
C PRO A 325 -5.97 6.38 17.21
N THR A 326 -4.98 5.53 16.96
CA THR A 326 -5.15 4.08 17.13
C THR A 326 -4.92 3.68 18.60
N GLU A 327 -5.05 2.40 18.92
CA GLU A 327 -4.65 1.85 20.22
C GLU A 327 -3.14 1.96 20.50
N ARG A 328 -2.33 2.24 19.47
CA ARG A 328 -0.87 2.27 19.54
C ARG A 328 -0.36 3.69 19.83
N VAL A 329 -0.60 4.19 21.04
CA VAL A 329 -0.13 5.51 21.51
C VAL A 329 0.88 5.38 22.66
N SER A 330 1.77 6.36 22.82
CA SER A 330 2.68 6.39 23.97
C SER A 330 1.92 6.78 25.25
N GLY A 331 2.45 6.41 26.42
CA GLY A 331 1.82 6.74 27.71
C GLY A 331 1.79 8.25 28.03
N ILE A 332 2.44 9.07 27.21
CA ILE A 332 2.49 10.53 27.33
C ILE A 332 1.73 11.24 26.21
N TYR A 333 1.00 10.51 25.34
CA TYR A 333 0.28 11.07 24.19
C TYR A 333 -0.60 12.27 24.56
N GLU A 334 -1.48 12.12 25.55
CA GLU A 334 -2.40 13.20 25.96
C GLU A 334 -1.64 14.43 26.48
N GLN A 335 -0.59 14.21 27.28
CA GLN A 335 0.25 15.29 27.82
C GLN A 335 0.98 16.06 26.71
N LEU A 336 1.38 15.38 25.64
CA LEU A 336 2.02 16.02 24.49
C LEU A 336 1.02 16.87 23.72
N VAL A 337 -0.20 16.36 23.47
CA VAL A 337 -1.28 17.12 22.81
C VAL A 337 -1.64 18.37 23.62
N GLU A 338 -1.79 18.24 24.95
CA GLU A 338 -2.04 19.37 25.86
C GLU A 338 -0.93 20.44 25.80
N ARG A 339 0.32 20.02 25.57
CA ARG A 339 1.48 20.90 25.37
C ARG A 339 1.61 21.44 23.94
N GLY A 340 0.61 21.24 23.10
CA GLY A 340 0.55 21.79 21.75
C GLY A 340 1.18 20.92 20.68
N ALA A 341 1.44 19.63 20.94
CA ALA A 341 1.91 18.71 19.91
C ALA A 341 0.91 18.58 18.75
N GLU A 342 1.42 18.76 17.55
CA GLU A 342 0.73 18.54 16.29
C GLU A 342 1.17 17.17 15.79
N MET A 343 0.31 16.17 15.97
CA MET A 343 0.67 14.75 15.86
C MET A 343 0.70 14.28 14.41
N GLY A 344 1.79 13.61 14.04
CA GLY A 344 1.95 12.83 12.81
C GLY A 344 1.66 11.35 13.03
N PHE A 345 1.18 10.68 11.97
CA PHE A 345 0.87 9.24 11.98
C PHE A 345 2.04 8.42 11.43
N HIS A 346 2.54 7.46 12.21
CA HIS A 346 3.68 6.60 11.84
C HIS A 346 3.46 5.14 12.26
N ALA A 347 3.12 4.25 11.31
CA ALA A 347 2.94 2.81 11.55
C ALA A 347 2.01 2.50 12.76
N GLY A 348 0.89 3.21 12.83
CA GLY A 348 -0.09 3.12 13.91
C GLY A 348 0.13 4.12 15.06
N TRP A 349 1.36 4.62 15.22
CA TRP A 349 1.70 5.56 16.27
C TRP A 349 1.26 6.99 15.95
N GLU A 350 0.94 7.72 17.02
CA GLU A 350 0.92 9.18 17.04
C GLU A 350 2.26 9.68 17.58
N GLN A 351 2.99 10.48 16.79
CA GLN A 351 4.27 11.07 17.17
C GLN A 351 4.22 12.58 16.89
N PRO A 352 4.64 13.46 17.81
CA PRO A 352 4.67 14.89 17.54
C PRO A 352 5.52 15.21 16.30
N ALA A 353 4.92 15.85 15.31
CA ALA A 353 5.62 16.36 14.12
C ALA A 353 6.24 17.74 14.40
N TRP A 354 5.55 18.57 15.18
CA TRP A 354 6.00 19.87 15.70
C TRP A 354 5.12 20.28 16.90
N PHE A 355 5.53 21.32 17.63
CA PHE A 355 4.81 21.86 18.79
C PHE A 355 4.37 23.30 18.54
N SER A 356 3.10 23.57 18.76
CA SER A 356 2.50 24.90 18.69
C SER A 356 2.60 25.66 20.02
N GLU A 357 2.92 26.94 19.94
CA GLU A 357 2.91 27.88 21.07
C GLU A 357 1.76 28.90 20.92
N PRO A 358 1.40 29.65 21.99
CA PRO A 358 0.43 30.72 21.90
C PRO A 358 0.81 31.74 20.81
N GLY A 359 -0.07 31.89 19.81
CA GLY A 359 0.13 32.79 18.67
C GLY A 359 0.44 32.08 17.35
N ASP A 360 0.82 30.80 17.38
CA ASP A 360 0.97 30.01 16.16
C ASP A 360 -0.39 29.60 15.57
N VAL A 361 -0.41 29.38 14.26
CA VAL A 361 -1.56 28.79 13.56
C VAL A 361 -1.49 27.27 13.68
N LYS A 362 -2.38 26.70 14.49
CA LYS A 362 -2.50 25.24 14.73
C LYS A 362 -3.13 24.49 13.57
N GLY A 363 -2.93 23.17 13.56
CA GLY A 363 -3.55 22.24 12.64
C GLY A 363 -2.95 22.22 11.23
N TYR A 364 -3.60 21.46 10.35
CA TYR A 364 -3.11 21.16 9.01
C TYR A 364 -3.30 22.34 8.05
N SER A 365 -2.17 22.93 7.65
CA SER A 365 -2.08 23.95 6.61
C SER A 365 -1.06 23.51 5.55
N PRO A 366 -1.43 22.55 4.67
CA PRO A 366 -0.50 21.98 3.72
C PRO A 366 -0.12 23.00 2.65
N SER A 367 1.10 22.86 2.12
CA SER A 367 1.60 23.76 1.08
C SER A 367 2.67 23.05 0.25
N PHE A 368 2.74 23.37 -1.05
CA PHE A 368 3.89 23.04 -1.89
C PHE A 368 5.12 23.90 -1.58
N ARG A 369 5.01 24.84 -0.63
CA ARG A 369 6.05 25.77 -0.15
C ARG A 369 6.15 25.64 1.37
N ARG A 370 6.85 26.57 2.03
CA ARG A 370 6.87 26.66 3.50
C ARG A 370 5.44 26.80 4.04
N ALA A 371 5.15 26.10 5.12
CA ALA A 371 3.84 26.03 5.77
C ALA A 371 3.90 26.60 7.20
N ASN A 372 2.78 26.53 7.92
CA ASN A 372 2.62 27.08 9.28
C ASN A 372 3.60 26.52 10.32
N TRP A 373 4.11 25.30 10.12
CA TRP A 373 5.10 24.69 11.00
C TRP A 373 6.53 25.22 10.84
N PHE A 374 6.81 26.11 9.87
CA PHE A 374 8.19 26.55 9.58
C PHE A 374 8.86 27.30 10.75
N GLU A 375 8.19 28.31 11.32
CA GLU A 375 8.72 29.05 12.47
C GLU A 375 8.71 28.21 13.76
N PRO A 376 7.64 27.43 14.09
CA PRO A 376 7.67 26.48 15.20
C PRO A 376 8.86 25.51 15.15
N MET A 377 9.09 24.85 14.01
CA MET A 377 10.23 23.94 13.86
C MET A 377 11.58 24.66 14.02
N LYS A 378 11.70 25.89 13.53
CA LYS A 378 12.90 26.71 13.76
C LYS A 378 13.12 26.94 15.26
N ARG A 379 12.06 27.25 16.03
CA ARG A 379 12.16 27.42 17.49
C ARG A 379 12.58 26.12 18.17
N GLU A 380 12.02 24.98 17.77
CA GLU A 380 12.43 23.66 18.29
C GLU A 380 13.90 23.35 18.00
N CYS A 381 14.36 23.59 16.77
CA CYS A 381 15.77 23.41 16.41
C CYS A 381 16.69 24.30 17.26
N LEU A 382 16.34 25.58 17.44
CA LEU A 382 17.12 26.50 18.29
C LEU A 382 17.10 26.03 19.76
N ASN A 383 15.96 25.56 20.28
CA ASN A 383 15.89 25.04 21.64
C ASN A 383 16.79 23.81 21.87
N VAL A 384 16.91 22.92 20.88
CA VAL A 384 17.85 21.78 20.96
C VAL A 384 19.31 22.24 20.93
N LEU A 385 19.62 23.28 20.15
CA LEU A 385 20.98 23.81 20.02
C LEU A 385 21.43 24.64 21.22
N GLU A 386 20.51 25.40 21.81
CA GLU A 386 20.80 26.40 22.83
C GLU A 386 20.44 25.93 24.25
N ASN A 387 19.53 24.95 24.37
CA ASN A 387 19.03 24.42 25.65
C ASN A 387 19.02 22.87 25.65
N VAL A 388 17.91 22.27 26.10
CA VAL A 388 17.67 20.83 26.12
C VAL A 388 16.30 20.55 25.51
N GLY A 389 16.26 19.70 24.48
CA GLY A 389 15.03 19.21 23.87
C GLY A 389 14.68 17.81 24.37
N ILE A 390 13.37 17.54 24.49
CA ILE A 390 12.84 16.19 24.75
C ILE A 390 11.96 15.83 23.55
N ILE A 391 12.22 14.66 22.96
CA ILE A 391 11.47 14.13 21.82
C ILE A 391 10.94 12.75 22.16
N ASP A 392 9.67 12.48 21.83
CA ASP A 392 9.08 11.15 21.98
C ASP A 392 9.55 10.24 20.83
N LEU A 393 10.42 9.28 21.17
CA LEU A 393 10.95 8.25 20.27
C LEU A 393 10.35 6.87 20.58
N THR A 394 9.24 6.83 21.32
CA THR A 394 8.46 5.61 21.57
C THR A 394 8.05 4.89 20.28
N PRO A 395 7.84 5.52 19.12
CA PRO A 395 7.51 4.77 17.90
C PRO A 395 8.59 3.81 17.40
N PHE A 396 9.87 3.97 17.79
CA PHE A 396 10.92 3.04 17.37
C PHE A 396 10.56 1.58 17.69
N ALA A 397 10.85 0.70 16.75
CA ALA A 397 10.79 -0.73 16.98
C ALA A 397 11.96 -1.14 17.89
N LYS A 398 11.67 -1.98 18.89
CA LYS A 398 12.68 -2.49 19.83
C LYS A 398 12.67 -4.00 19.83
N LEU A 399 13.84 -4.59 19.59
CA LEU A 399 14.04 -6.03 19.54
C LEU A 399 15.10 -6.41 20.58
N GLU A 400 14.89 -7.51 21.28
CA GLU A 400 15.93 -8.09 22.14
C GLU A 400 16.42 -9.39 21.51
N VAL A 401 17.74 -9.52 21.35
CA VAL A 401 18.39 -10.75 20.87
C VAL A 401 19.28 -11.27 21.99
N SER A 402 18.98 -12.47 22.48
CA SER A 402 19.67 -13.05 23.63
C SER A 402 19.97 -14.54 23.48
N GLY A 403 20.86 -15.05 24.32
CA GLY A 403 21.28 -16.45 24.35
C GLY A 403 22.66 -16.67 23.74
N LYS A 404 23.24 -17.85 23.98
CA LYS A 404 24.65 -18.18 23.65
C LYS A 404 24.98 -18.04 22.16
N GLY A 405 23.97 -18.13 21.29
CA GLY A 405 24.11 -17.93 19.85
C GLY A 405 24.02 -16.47 19.36
N ALA A 406 23.68 -15.52 20.23
CA ALA A 406 23.36 -14.14 19.85
C ALA A 406 24.51 -13.43 19.14
N SER A 407 25.72 -13.51 19.69
CA SER A 407 26.89 -12.88 19.10
C SER A 407 27.21 -13.44 17.70
N HIS A 408 27.20 -14.77 17.55
CA HIS A 408 27.45 -15.39 16.25
C HIS A 408 26.39 -15.04 15.21
N PHE A 409 25.12 -15.02 15.63
CA PHE A 409 24.01 -14.66 14.76
C PHE A 409 24.11 -13.21 14.28
N LEU A 410 24.32 -12.27 15.20
CA LEU A 410 24.39 -10.84 14.86
C LEU A 410 25.61 -10.52 13.99
N ASP A 411 26.78 -11.10 14.29
CA ASP A 411 28.00 -10.94 13.49
C ASP A 411 27.83 -11.44 12.03
N ARG A 412 26.88 -12.36 11.80
CA ARG A 412 26.60 -12.88 10.46
C ARG A 412 25.62 -12.02 9.65
N ILE A 413 24.69 -11.33 10.29
CA ILE A 413 23.66 -10.54 9.60
C ILE A 413 23.98 -9.05 9.53
N LEU A 414 24.91 -8.58 10.36
CA LEU A 414 25.31 -7.18 10.46
C LEU A 414 26.66 -6.92 9.80
N ALA A 415 26.77 -5.81 9.09
CA ALA A 415 27.99 -5.45 8.37
C ALA A 415 29.08 -4.81 9.26
N ASN A 416 28.69 -4.14 10.35
CA ASN A 416 29.63 -3.55 11.30
C ASN A 416 30.02 -4.54 12.41
N LYS A 417 31.18 -4.31 13.03
CA LYS A 417 31.62 -5.07 14.21
C LYS A 417 30.59 -4.95 15.33
N LEU A 418 30.38 -6.03 16.09
CA LEU A 418 29.52 -5.96 17.26
C LEU A 418 30.13 -5.05 18.35
N PRO A 419 29.30 -4.26 19.05
CA PRO A 419 29.80 -3.39 20.11
C PRO A 419 30.30 -4.18 21.32
N ALA A 420 31.18 -3.57 22.10
CA ALA A 420 31.54 -4.07 23.42
C ALA A 420 30.32 -4.03 24.37
N VAL A 421 30.37 -4.81 25.45
CA VAL A 421 29.32 -4.76 26.48
C VAL A 421 29.21 -3.32 27.03
N ASN A 422 27.98 -2.86 27.24
CA ASN A 422 27.63 -1.48 27.60
C ASN A 422 28.01 -0.43 26.55
N SER A 423 28.15 -0.82 25.29
CA SER A 423 28.38 0.10 24.17
C SER A 423 27.31 -0.05 23.09
N THR A 424 27.17 1.01 22.30
CA THR A 424 26.23 1.12 21.19
C THR A 424 26.95 1.50 19.91
N ASN A 425 26.55 0.94 18.78
CA ASN A 425 26.95 1.41 17.46
C ASN A 425 25.80 1.33 16.45
N ILE A 426 26.03 1.91 15.28
CA ILE A 426 25.15 1.77 14.11
C ILE A 426 25.70 0.63 13.25
N SER A 427 24.81 -0.20 12.72
CA SER A 427 25.14 -1.28 11.81
C SER A 427 24.04 -1.45 10.76
N HIS A 428 24.36 -2.19 9.70
CA HIS A 428 23.48 -2.40 8.57
C HIS A 428 23.28 -3.89 8.31
N MET A 429 22.04 -4.27 8.00
CA MET A 429 21.74 -5.57 7.40
C MET A 429 21.84 -5.43 5.89
N LEU A 430 22.71 -6.22 5.27
CA LEU A 430 22.91 -6.19 3.82
C LEU A 430 22.21 -7.36 3.13
N THR A 431 21.71 -7.12 1.93
CA THR A 431 21.30 -8.20 1.02
C THR A 431 22.52 -8.94 0.47
N PRO A 432 22.37 -10.17 -0.05
CA PRO A 432 23.48 -10.90 -0.70
C PRO A 432 24.20 -10.11 -1.80
N ARG A 433 23.51 -9.22 -2.52
CA ARG A 433 24.11 -8.31 -3.53
C ARG A 433 24.67 -7.00 -2.95
N GLY A 434 24.72 -6.85 -1.63
CA GLY A 434 25.31 -5.69 -0.95
C GLY A 434 24.41 -4.46 -0.90
N ARG A 435 23.09 -4.60 -1.05
CA ARG A 435 22.14 -3.49 -0.82
C ARG A 435 21.88 -3.33 0.67
N VAL A 436 21.66 -2.11 1.14
CA VAL A 436 21.24 -1.86 2.52
C VAL A 436 19.78 -2.25 2.65
N TYR A 437 19.51 -3.39 3.30
CA TYR A 437 18.15 -3.84 3.60
C TYR A 437 17.60 -3.09 4.81
N ALA A 438 18.43 -2.90 5.83
CA ALA A 438 18.07 -2.14 7.02
C ALA A 438 19.28 -1.45 7.64
N GLU A 439 19.03 -0.37 8.36
CA GLU A 439 19.94 0.22 9.33
C GLU A 439 19.39 -0.02 10.73
N VAL A 440 20.26 -0.41 11.66
CA VAL A 440 19.89 -0.67 13.04
C VAL A 440 20.88 -0.06 14.00
N THR A 441 20.39 0.41 15.15
CA THR A 441 21.23 0.73 16.30
C THR A 441 21.34 -0.51 17.19
N VAL A 442 22.56 -0.93 17.50
CA VAL A 442 22.84 -2.13 18.29
C VAL A 442 23.49 -1.74 19.59
N THR A 443 22.87 -2.09 20.70
CA THR A 443 23.41 -1.92 22.05
C THR A 443 23.65 -3.29 22.67
N ARG A 444 24.87 -3.58 23.10
CA ARG A 444 25.17 -4.84 23.79
C ARG A 444 25.00 -4.65 25.30
N LEU A 445 23.89 -5.16 25.84
CA LEU A 445 23.52 -5.02 27.26
C LEU A 445 24.29 -5.98 28.17
N ALA A 446 24.62 -7.17 27.68
CA ALA A 446 25.43 -8.16 28.39
C ALA A 446 26.18 -9.05 27.37
N GLU A 447 26.98 -10.01 27.83
CA GLU A 447 27.78 -10.89 26.97
C GLU A 447 26.95 -11.52 25.85
N ASP A 448 25.77 -12.06 26.18
CA ASP A 448 24.84 -12.73 25.27
C ASP A 448 23.47 -12.04 25.23
N ARG A 449 23.44 -10.70 25.34
CA ARG A 449 22.19 -9.92 25.30
C ARG A 449 22.38 -8.60 24.58
N TYR A 450 21.58 -8.40 23.54
CA TYR A 450 21.62 -7.23 22.67
C TYR A 450 20.23 -6.60 22.57
N PHE A 451 20.22 -5.28 22.48
CA PHE A 451 19.03 -4.48 22.24
C PHE A 451 19.19 -3.77 20.91
N ILE A 452 18.25 -4.00 20.00
CA ILE A 452 18.30 -3.53 18.62
C ILE A 452 17.13 -2.57 18.40
N ILE A 453 17.44 -1.41 17.82
CA ILE A 453 16.47 -0.38 17.47
C ILE A 453 16.43 -0.19 15.95
N THR A 454 15.22 -0.11 15.39
CA THR A 454 14.96 0.30 14.00
C THR A 454 13.75 1.23 13.93
N GLY A 455 13.52 1.84 12.76
CA GLY A 455 12.39 2.72 12.49
C GLY A 455 11.04 2.04 12.65
N SER A 456 10.00 2.81 13.01
CA SER A 456 8.62 2.30 13.19
C SER A 456 8.08 1.64 11.92
N GLY A 457 8.35 2.22 10.74
CA GLY A 457 7.95 1.69 9.45
C GLY A 457 8.72 0.45 8.99
N SER A 458 9.85 0.15 9.62
CA SER A 458 10.72 -0.99 9.25
C SER A 458 10.62 -2.16 10.23
N GLU A 459 9.76 -2.08 11.25
CA GLU A 459 9.66 -3.05 12.36
C GLU A 459 9.58 -4.51 11.89
N LEU A 460 8.48 -4.87 11.22
CA LEU A 460 8.25 -6.26 10.79
C LEU A 460 9.06 -6.62 9.53
N HIS A 461 9.42 -5.61 8.72
CA HIS A 461 10.31 -5.75 7.57
C HIS A 461 11.69 -6.27 8.00
N ASP A 462 12.28 -5.63 9.01
CA ASP A 462 13.62 -5.93 9.53
C ASP A 462 13.61 -7.22 10.34
N LEU A 463 12.60 -7.39 11.19
CA LEU A 463 12.43 -8.59 12.01
C LEU A 463 12.32 -9.86 11.15
N ARG A 464 11.62 -9.79 10.01
CA ARG A 464 11.51 -10.90 9.06
C ARG A 464 12.87 -11.33 8.50
N GLN A 465 13.75 -10.38 8.20
CA GLN A 465 15.08 -10.68 7.68
C GLN A 465 15.95 -11.35 8.74
N ALA A 466 15.89 -10.87 9.99
CA ALA A 466 16.55 -11.52 11.12
C ALA A 466 16.13 -12.99 11.24
N PHE A 467 14.83 -13.31 11.11
CA PHE A 467 14.34 -14.69 11.13
C PHE A 467 14.78 -15.54 9.93
N THR A 468 14.99 -14.92 8.77
CA THR A 468 15.48 -15.62 7.56
C THR A 468 16.98 -15.94 7.67
N GLY A 469 17.73 -15.12 8.42
CA GLY A 469 19.14 -15.32 8.76
C GLY A 469 19.40 -16.40 9.82
N LEU A 470 18.43 -16.71 10.68
CA LEU A 470 18.50 -17.90 11.54
C LEU A 470 18.52 -19.14 10.63
N CYS A 471 19.58 -19.97 10.74
CA CYS A 471 19.70 -21.21 9.97
C CYS A 471 18.37 -22.01 9.95
N ARG A 472 18.14 -22.72 8.84
CA ARG A 472 16.97 -23.57 8.52
C ARG A 472 16.52 -24.57 9.61
N ARG A 473 17.10 -24.63 10.81
CA ARG A 473 16.86 -25.61 11.89
C ARG A 473 16.28 -25.07 13.21
N LEU A 474 16.12 -23.76 13.44
CA LEU A 474 15.92 -23.21 14.80
C LEU A 474 14.54 -22.61 15.15
N LEU A 475 13.53 -22.69 14.28
CA LEU A 475 12.29 -21.88 14.40
C LEU A 475 11.10 -22.53 15.14
N SER A 476 11.30 -23.34 16.18
CA SER A 476 10.18 -24.05 16.84
C SER A 476 9.51 -23.33 18.02
N SER A 477 9.95 -22.15 18.49
CA SER A 477 9.42 -21.61 19.76
C SER A 477 9.52 -20.09 19.98
N LEU A 478 8.99 -19.26 19.07
CA LEU A 478 8.98 -17.80 19.26
C LEU A 478 7.58 -17.21 19.10
N LEU A 479 6.99 -16.79 20.23
CA LEU A 479 5.73 -16.04 20.32
C LEU A 479 6.00 -14.54 20.26
N ILE A 480 5.21 -13.82 19.46
CA ILE A 480 5.27 -12.36 19.30
C ILE A 480 4.49 -11.68 20.44
N ALA A 481 5.19 -11.15 21.43
CA ALA A 481 4.66 -10.20 22.43
C ALA A 481 5.31 -8.82 22.25
N PHE A 482 4.80 -7.80 22.96
CA PHE A 482 5.21 -6.38 22.90
C PHE A 482 6.73 -6.10 23.04
N PHE A 483 7.50 -7.12 23.44
CA PHE A 483 8.93 -7.26 23.22
C PHE A 483 9.17 -8.50 22.36
N SER A 484 9.72 -8.34 21.16
CA SER A 484 10.17 -9.49 20.37
C SER A 484 11.50 -9.96 20.95
N VAL A 485 11.45 -10.91 21.89
CA VAL A 485 12.64 -11.55 22.46
C VAL A 485 13.02 -12.73 21.58
N VAL A 486 14.15 -12.65 20.88
CA VAL A 486 14.74 -13.75 20.11
C VAL A 486 15.75 -14.47 20.99
N ASN A 487 15.40 -15.66 21.50
CA ASN A 487 16.30 -16.49 22.32
C ASN A 487 16.98 -17.57 21.48
N LEU A 488 18.32 -17.56 21.42
CA LEU A 488 19.12 -18.42 20.57
C LEU A 488 19.94 -19.43 21.41
N PRO A 489 19.75 -20.76 21.22
CA PRO A 489 20.59 -21.76 21.88
C PRO A 489 22.03 -21.71 21.34
N ALA A 490 22.96 -22.35 22.04
CA ALA A 490 24.32 -22.55 21.55
C ALA A 490 24.30 -23.36 20.24
N ILE A 491 25.13 -22.96 19.27
CA ILE A 491 25.35 -23.67 18.00
C ILE A 491 26.36 -24.78 18.21
#